data_AF-A0A523YM02-F1
#
_entry.id   AF-A0A523YM02-F1
#
_cell.length_a   1.000
_cell.length_b   1.000
_cell.length_c   1.000
_cell.angle_alpha   90.00
_cell.angle_beta   90.00
_cell.angle_gamma   90.00
#
_symmetry.space_group_name_H-M   'P 1'
#
loop_
_entity.id
_entity.type
_entity.pdbx_description
1 polymer ?
#
loop_
_entity_poly.entity_id
_entity_poly.type
_entity_poly.pdbx_seq_one_letter_code
_entity_poly.pdbx_strand_id
1 'polypeptide(L)'
;MNERDEWCSDPSVRKMRSVFSHMEAEQSKLLKKLGMSPFDIRLRSAREEAKDVFERTWSLANSRGLNVDEVEIAGLYMRCLAWGLRKTGIQVPTEGLPCEEHLNVLLQEVLQ
;
A
#
# COMPACT_ATOMS: atom_id res chain seq x y z
N MET A 1 32.17 4.51 -21.03
CA MET A 1 31.22 4.73 -19.93
C MET A 1 30.23 3.58 -19.98
N ASN A 2 30.55 2.48 -19.32
CA ASN A 2 29.66 1.31 -19.17
C ASN A 2 29.73 0.94 -17.70
N GLU A 3 29.11 1.78 -16.86
CA GLU A 3 28.74 1.38 -15.53
C GLU A 3 27.64 0.34 -15.74
N ARG A 4 27.96 -0.94 -15.52
CA ARG A 4 26.97 -2.01 -15.59
C ARG A 4 25.83 -1.60 -14.67
N ASP A 5 24.61 -1.55 -15.19
CA ASP A 5 23.38 -1.23 -14.44
C ASP A 5 23.07 -2.38 -13.46
N GLU A 6 23.93 -2.50 -12.44
CA GLU A 6 23.85 -3.50 -11.37
C GLU A 6 22.66 -3.20 -10.46
N TRP A 7 22.26 -1.92 -10.37
CA TRP A 7 21.13 -1.48 -9.56
C TRP A 7 19.77 -1.91 -10.13
N CYS A 8 19.51 -1.74 -11.44
CA CYS A 8 18.26 -2.24 -12.02
C CYS A 8 18.22 -3.77 -12.13
N SER A 9 19.38 -4.42 -12.09
CA SER A 9 19.50 -5.88 -12.14
C SER A 9 19.26 -6.54 -10.79
N ASP A 10 19.28 -5.79 -9.68
CA ASP A 10 19.06 -6.30 -8.33
C ASP A 10 17.62 -6.83 -8.15
N PRO A 11 17.43 -8.10 -7.75
CA PRO A 11 16.10 -8.69 -7.56
C PRO A 11 15.23 -7.97 -6.53
N SER A 12 15.82 -7.45 -5.45
CA SER A 12 15.10 -6.72 -4.42
C SER A 12 14.60 -5.37 -4.92
N VAL A 13 15.42 -4.66 -5.72
CA VAL A 13 15.02 -3.41 -6.37
C VAL A 13 13.90 -3.66 -7.38
N ARG A 14 14.00 -4.74 -8.18
CA ARG A 14 12.93 -5.12 -9.13
C ARG A 14 11.62 -5.45 -8.41
N LYS A 15 11.69 -6.22 -7.31
CA LYS A 15 10.52 -6.53 -6.47
C LYS A 15 9.88 -5.26 -5.92
N MET A 16 10.67 -4.36 -5.34
CA MET A 16 10.18 -3.10 -4.80
C MET A 16 9.52 -2.21 -5.88
N ARG A 17 10.12 -2.13 -7.08
CA ARG A 17 9.52 -1.37 -8.20
C ARG A 17 8.21 -1.98 -8.65
N SER A 18 8.09 -3.31 -8.66
CA SER A 18 6.84 -3.99 -8.96
C SER A 18 5.75 -3.62 -7.94
N VAL A 19 6.07 -3.68 -6.64
CA VAL A 19 5.15 -3.26 -5.56
C VAL A 19 4.67 -1.83 -5.77
N PHE A 20 5.58 -0.86 -5.98
CA PHE A 20 5.20 0.54 -6.22
C PHE A 20 4.34 0.69 -7.48
N SER A 21 4.66 -0.02 -8.56
CA SER A 21 3.86 0.03 -9.79
C SER A 21 2.43 -0.45 -9.55
N HIS A 22 2.25 -1.51 -8.75
CA HIS A 22 0.92 -1.99 -8.35
C HIS A 22 0.20 -0.98 -7.44
N MET A 23 0.89 -0.41 -6.45
CA MET A 23 0.33 0.62 -5.57
C MET A 23 -0.15 1.85 -6.34
N GLU A 24 0.66 2.38 -7.25
CA GLU A 24 0.31 3.54 -8.08
C GLU A 24 -0.90 3.26 -8.97
N ALA A 25 -0.95 2.08 -9.60
CA ALA A 25 -2.06 1.67 -10.44
C ALA A 25 -3.38 1.59 -9.65
N GLU A 26 -3.38 0.94 -8.49
CA GLU A 26 -4.57 0.80 -7.64
C GLU A 26 -4.97 2.13 -6.99
N GLN A 27 -4.01 2.94 -6.54
CA GLN A 27 -4.29 4.28 -6.02
C GLN A 27 -4.93 5.17 -7.09
N SER A 28 -4.42 5.15 -8.33
CA SER A 28 -5.01 5.91 -9.44
C SER A 28 -6.45 5.50 -9.71
N LYS A 29 -6.74 4.19 -9.72
CA LYS A 29 -8.11 3.67 -9.87
C LYS A 29 -9.01 4.12 -8.72
N LEU A 30 -8.53 4.06 -7.48
CA LEU A 30 -9.28 4.48 -6.31
C LEU A 30 -9.63 5.97 -6.38
N LEU A 31 -8.65 6.84 -6.64
CA LEU A 31 -8.86 8.28 -6.73
C LEU A 31 -9.85 8.65 -7.85
N LYS A 32 -9.75 7.97 -9.00
CA LYS A 32 -10.73 8.14 -10.10
C LYS A 32 -12.14 7.75 -9.67
N LYS A 33 -12.32 6.61 -8.99
CA LYS A 33 -13.63 6.18 -8.47
C LYS A 33 -14.20 7.17 -7.45
N LEU A 34 -13.34 7.78 -6.64
CA LEU A 34 -13.74 8.79 -5.65
C LEU A 34 -13.92 10.20 -6.24
N GLY A 35 -13.64 10.41 -7.53
CA GLY A 35 -13.69 11.73 -8.15
C GLY A 35 -12.67 12.72 -7.57
N MET A 36 -11.57 12.22 -7.00
CA MET A 36 -10.59 13.03 -6.28
C MET A 36 -9.44 13.49 -7.18
N SER A 37 -9.00 14.73 -6.97
CA SER A 37 -7.76 15.23 -7.54
C SER A 37 -6.55 14.55 -6.87
N PRO A 38 -5.51 14.16 -7.63
CA PRO A 38 -4.24 13.71 -7.07
C PRO A 38 -3.55 14.75 -6.16
N PHE A 39 -3.94 16.02 -6.31
CA PHE A 39 -3.44 17.17 -5.55
C PHE A 39 -4.34 17.59 -4.38
N ASP A 40 -5.36 16.79 -4.03
CA ASP A 40 -6.20 17.07 -2.86
C ASP A 40 -5.35 17.07 -1.58
N ILE A 41 -5.46 18.15 -0.80
CA ILE A 41 -4.63 18.41 0.39
C ILE A 41 -4.77 17.31 1.45
N ARG A 42 -5.93 16.64 1.52
CA ARG A 42 -6.21 15.57 2.49
C ARG A 42 -5.41 14.31 2.19
N LEU A 43 -5.00 14.12 0.93
CA LEU A 43 -4.23 12.94 0.53
C LEU A 43 -2.86 12.88 1.20
N ARG A 44 -2.26 14.03 1.55
CA ARG A 44 -0.98 14.03 2.24
C ARG A 44 -1.09 13.35 3.60
N SER A 45 -1.96 13.85 4.47
CA SER A 45 -2.18 13.30 5.81
C SER A 45 -2.67 11.85 5.72
N ALA A 46 -3.58 11.53 4.79
CA ALA A 46 -4.05 10.16 4.60
C ALA A 46 -2.91 9.19 4.18
N ARG A 47 -1.98 9.63 3.33
CA ARG A 47 -0.83 8.81 2.91
C ARG A 47 0.21 8.63 4.01
N GLU A 48 0.46 9.66 4.81
CA GLU A 48 1.36 9.60 5.96
C GLU A 48 0.83 8.57 6.98
N GLU A 49 -0.44 8.69 7.39
CA GLU A 49 -1.11 7.74 8.29
C GLU A 49 -1.14 6.32 7.73
N ALA A 50 -1.44 6.17 6.43
CA ALA A 50 -1.47 4.86 5.79
C ALA A 50 -0.10 4.21 5.73
N LYS A 51 0.96 4.99 5.49
CA LYS A 51 2.33 4.50 5.47
C LYS A 51 2.73 3.95 6.83
N ASP A 52 2.47 4.68 7.91
CA ASP A 52 2.84 4.27 9.27
C ASP A 52 2.16 2.95 9.67
N VAL A 53 0.87 2.81 9.36
CA VAL A 53 0.14 1.54 9.60
C VAL A 53 0.68 0.43 8.71
N PHE A 54 0.91 0.69 7.43
CA PHE A 54 1.47 -0.27 6.50
C PHE A 54 2.82 -0.80 6.97
N GLU A 55 3.75 0.07 7.39
CA GLU A 55 5.08 -0.32 7.86
C GLU A 55 4.99 -1.20 9.12
N ARG A 56 4.09 -0.87 10.06
CA ARG A 56 3.83 -1.68 11.26
C ARG A 56 3.27 -3.06 10.90
N THR A 57 2.25 -3.10 10.04
CA THR A 57 1.64 -4.37 9.61
C THR A 57 2.61 -5.21 8.79
N TRP A 58 3.41 -4.59 7.93
CA TRP A 58 4.43 -5.27 7.14
C TRP A 58 5.55 -5.83 8.02
N SER A 59 6.01 -5.07 9.02
CA SER A 59 6.98 -5.56 10.00
C SER A 59 6.44 -6.76 10.78
N LEU A 60 5.16 -6.76 11.13
CA LEU A 60 4.51 -7.89 11.81
C LEU A 60 4.37 -9.11 10.90
N ALA A 61 4.04 -8.92 9.62
CA ALA A 61 3.98 -10.00 8.65
C ALA A 61 5.35 -10.68 8.47
N ASN A 62 6.41 -9.88 8.36
CA ASN A 62 7.78 -10.38 8.26
C ASN A 62 8.22 -11.12 9.54
N SER A 63 7.89 -10.62 10.73
CA SER A 63 8.25 -11.30 11.98
C SER A 63 7.53 -12.64 12.16
N ARG A 64 6.36 -12.80 11.54
CA ARG A 64 5.61 -14.07 11.46
C ARG A 64 6.06 -14.98 10.32
N GLY A 65 7.07 -14.58 9.54
CA GLY A 65 7.62 -15.38 8.44
C GLY A 65 6.64 -15.57 7.28
N LEU A 66 5.68 -14.65 7.11
CA LEU A 66 4.75 -14.72 5.98
C LEU A 66 5.48 -14.43 4.67
N ASN A 67 5.31 -15.30 3.70
CA ASN A 67 5.79 -15.08 2.35
C ASN A 67 4.70 -14.38 1.55
N VAL A 68 4.89 -13.10 1.28
CA VAL A 68 3.89 -12.23 0.64
C VAL A 68 4.44 -11.75 -0.70
N ASP A 69 3.60 -11.86 -1.73
CA ASP A 69 3.92 -11.41 -3.09
C ASP A 69 3.72 -9.90 -3.28
N GLU A 70 4.14 -9.38 -4.43
CA GLU A 70 4.09 -7.94 -4.71
C GLU A 70 2.67 -7.37 -4.80
N VAL A 71 1.71 -8.17 -5.25
CA VAL A 71 0.30 -7.79 -5.40
C VAL A 71 -0.37 -7.72 -4.03
N GLU A 72 -0.08 -8.68 -3.16
CA GLU A 72 -0.55 -8.73 -1.78
C GLU A 72 0.00 -7.55 -0.96
N ILE A 73 1.28 -7.20 -1.12
CA ILE A 73 1.88 -6.01 -0.48
C ILE A 73 1.17 -4.73 -0.93
N ALA A 74 0.93 -4.58 -2.23
CA ALA A 74 0.21 -3.43 -2.77
C ALA A 74 -1.23 -3.39 -2.24
N GLY A 75 -1.91 -4.54 -2.15
CA GLY A 75 -3.25 -4.65 -1.59
C GLY A 75 -3.33 -4.24 -0.12
N LEU A 76 -2.37 -4.69 0.70
CA LEU A 76 -2.26 -4.25 2.09
C LEU A 76 -2.15 -2.73 2.19
N TYR A 77 -1.29 -2.10 1.38
CA TYR A 77 -1.19 -0.64 1.35
C TYR A 77 -2.50 0.04 0.96
N MET A 78 -3.22 -0.48 -0.04
CA MET A 78 -4.51 0.07 -0.44
C MET A 78 -5.55 0.04 0.68
N ARG A 79 -5.52 -0.99 1.54
CA ARG A 79 -6.39 -1.08 2.72
C ARG A 79 -5.99 -0.07 3.80
N CYS A 80 -4.69 0.12 4.03
CA CYS A 80 -4.17 1.16 4.92
C CYS A 80 -4.55 2.57 4.41
N LEU A 81 -4.46 2.79 3.10
CA LEU A 81 -4.84 4.06 2.47
C LEU A 81 -6.33 4.35 2.62
N ALA A 82 -7.18 3.34 2.41
CA ALA A 82 -8.63 3.51 2.62
C ALA A 82 -8.95 3.87 4.07
N TRP A 83 -8.26 3.26 5.03
CA TRP A 83 -8.37 3.64 6.45
C TRP A 83 -7.91 5.09 6.69
N GLY A 84 -6.75 5.49 6.17
CA GLY A 84 -6.22 6.86 6.31
C GLY A 84 -7.15 7.91 5.69
N LEU A 85 -7.71 7.63 4.51
CA LEU A 85 -8.69 8.50 3.85
C LEU A 85 -9.96 8.67 4.69
N ARG A 86 -10.47 7.59 5.30
CA ARG A 86 -11.63 7.65 6.20
C ARG A 86 -11.39 8.55 7.41
N LYS A 87 -10.19 8.57 7.98
CA LYS A 87 -9.83 9.50 9.08
C LYS A 87 -9.90 10.97 8.65
N THR A 88 -9.71 11.26 7.36
CA THR A 88 -9.85 12.63 6.81
C THR A 88 -11.30 12.99 6.43
N GLY A 89 -12.28 12.14 6.75
CA GLY A 89 -13.69 12.33 6.44
C GLY A 89 -14.11 11.88 5.04
N ILE A 90 -13.22 11.26 4.27
CA ILE A 90 -13.53 10.73 2.93
C ILE A 90 -14.15 9.35 3.08
N GLN A 91 -15.36 9.19 2.57
CA GLN A 91 -16.03 7.89 2.55
C GLN A 91 -15.41 7.01 1.45
N VAL A 92 -14.63 6.02 1.86
CA VAL A 92 -14.02 5.05 0.94
C VAL A 92 -14.72 3.71 1.08
N PRO A 93 -15.31 3.14 0.02
CA PRO A 93 -15.80 1.77 0.06
C PRO A 93 -14.61 0.80 0.16
N THR A 94 -14.64 -0.09 1.16
CA THR A 94 -13.64 -1.17 1.30
C THR A 94 -13.99 -2.40 0.47
N GLU A 95 -15.23 -2.49 0.01
CA GLU A 95 -15.71 -3.53 -0.89
C GLU A 95 -14.93 -3.45 -2.22
N GLY A 96 -14.25 -4.54 -2.57
CA GLY A 96 -13.45 -4.62 -3.79
C GLY A 96 -12.04 -4.02 -3.70
N LEU A 97 -11.56 -3.64 -2.51
CA LEU A 97 -10.13 -3.37 -2.31
C LEU A 97 -9.38 -4.70 -2.16
N PRO A 98 -8.26 -4.89 -2.89
CA PRO A 98 -7.46 -6.12 -2.80
C PRO A 98 -6.78 -6.18 -1.44
N CYS A 99 -7.01 -7.24 -0.67
CA CYS A 99 -6.25 -7.57 0.53
C CYS A 99 -6.62 -8.97 0.98
N GLU A 100 -5.62 -9.85 1.01
CA GLU A 100 -5.78 -11.21 1.48
C GLU A 100 -6.16 -11.28 2.95
N GLU A 101 -6.97 -12.27 3.32
CA GLU A 101 -7.55 -12.36 4.66
C GLU A 101 -6.48 -12.42 5.76
N HIS A 102 -5.37 -13.13 5.50
CA HIS A 102 -4.29 -13.26 6.46
C HIS A 102 -3.61 -11.91 6.76
N LEU A 103 -3.48 -11.02 5.76
CA LEU A 103 -2.96 -9.65 5.95
C LEU A 103 -4.00 -8.73 6.60
N ASN A 104 -5.28 -8.94 6.31
CA ASN A 104 -6.36 -8.21 6.95
C ASN A 104 -6.37 -8.42 8.47
N VAL A 105 -6.19 -9.66 8.91
CA VAL A 105 -6.10 -10.00 10.34
C VAL A 105 -4.96 -9.23 11.01
N LEU A 106 -3.78 -9.19 10.38
CA LEU A 106 -2.64 -8.40 10.90
C LEU A 106 -2.93 -6.91 10.93
N LEU A 107 -3.61 -6.40 9.91
CA LEU A 107 -4.01 -5.00 9.85
C LEU A 107 -4.94 -4.65 11.02
N GLN A 108 -5.96 -5.48 11.28
CA GLN A 108 -6.86 -5.27 12.42
C GLN A 108 -6.11 -5.31 13.75
N GLU A 109 -5.14 -6.22 13.92
CA GLU A 109 -4.30 -6.30 15.12
C GLU A 109 -3.46 -5.02 15.33
N VAL A 110 -2.94 -4.42 14.27
CA VAL A 110 -2.15 -3.18 14.35
C VAL A 110 -3.00 -1.94 14.62
N LEU A 111 -4.27 -1.97 14.21
CA LEU A 111 -5.23 -0.88 14.37
C LEU A 111 -5.96 -0.87 15.72
N GLN A 112 -5.85 -1.95 16.50
CA GLN A 112 -6.27 -2.03 17.91
C GLN A 112 -5.36 -1.20 18.82
#